data_AF-A0A6J0BHF7-F1
#
_entry.id   AF-A0A6J0BHF7-F1
#
_cell.length_a   1.000
_cell.length_b   1.000
_cell.length_c   1.000
_cell.angle_alpha   90.00
_cell.angle_beta   90.00
_cell.angle_gamma   90.00
#
_symmetry.space_group_name_H-M   'P 1'
#
loop_
_entity.id
_entity.type
_entity.pdbx_description
1 polymer ?
#
loop_
_entity_poly.entity_id
_entity_poly.type
_entity_poly.pdbx_seq_one_letter_code
_entity_poly.pdbx_strand_id
1 'polypeptide(L)'
;MSEDRSDEDPIMDLWYTNWEQQCVEAIEAEPDYEGQLHTSKELYSHQIWTGFQTTASAIAQLYKDRTQGASLWIPFQTAAGTVTSLYKDSVEGMRRCSDIGAEMGRQKRSKEIMNWARKKRRTIRREDLLAYLAGKPPPPRPHSHRSSPKPRMMVCGSPPSQSPTPSMVVSPAPTSGNDGDPELHTFREAIALSGSPISRRAGRQTELSAFISSEFARHHKRPASHDVDMGSPTHKRPRFM
;
A
#
# COMPACT_ATOMS: atom_id res chain seq x y z
N MET A 1 28.02 -0.50 -33.24
CA MET A 1 28.18 0.87 -32.71
C MET A 1 26.87 1.58 -32.95
N SER A 2 26.02 1.64 -31.93
CA SER A 2 24.74 2.33 -31.97
C SER A 2 24.65 3.15 -30.68
N GLU A 3 25.34 4.29 -30.67
CA GLU A 3 25.22 5.28 -29.61
C GLU A 3 24.07 6.20 -30.00
N ASP A 4 22.87 5.80 -29.57
CA ASP A 4 21.62 6.53 -29.74
C ASP A 4 21.54 7.64 -28.68
N ARG A 5 21.50 8.89 -29.17
CA ARG A 5 20.87 10.07 -28.57
C ARG A 5 21.28 10.47 -27.13
N SER A 6 22.40 11.16 -27.04
CA SER A 6 22.59 12.25 -26.08
C SER A 6 22.05 13.56 -26.66
N ASP A 7 20.73 13.71 -26.77
CA ASP A 7 20.07 15.01 -26.93
C ASP A 7 19.40 15.34 -25.58
N GLU A 8 20.20 15.60 -24.55
CA GLU A 8 19.76 16.38 -23.40
C GLU A 8 19.49 17.80 -23.92
N ASP A 9 18.22 18.13 -24.17
CA ASP A 9 17.76 19.42 -24.69
C ASP A 9 18.35 20.59 -23.85
N PRO A 10 19.39 21.31 -24.32
CA PRO A 10 20.00 22.43 -23.59
C PRO A 10 19.04 23.62 -23.42
N ILE A 11 17.89 23.54 -24.08
CA ILE A 11 16.84 24.56 -24.12
C ILE A 11 15.90 24.43 -22.90
N MET A 12 15.79 23.25 -22.27
CA MET A 12 14.97 23.12 -21.05
C MET A 12 15.61 23.81 -19.84
N ASP A 13 16.94 23.82 -19.75
CA ASP A 13 17.66 24.46 -18.64
C ASP A 13 17.57 25.99 -18.67
N LEU A 14 17.27 26.56 -19.85
CA LEU A 14 17.22 28.01 -20.03
C LEU A 14 16.01 28.67 -19.34
N TRP A 15 15.03 27.88 -18.85
CA TRP A 15 13.75 28.39 -18.35
C TRP A 15 13.55 28.19 -16.85
N TYR A 16 14.53 27.60 -16.14
CA TYR A 16 14.49 27.54 -14.68
C TYR A 16 15.04 28.84 -14.09
N THR A 17 14.28 29.41 -13.16
CA THR A 17 14.82 30.41 -12.25
C THR A 17 15.94 29.78 -11.40
N ASN A 18 16.90 30.58 -10.96
CA ASN A 18 17.98 30.11 -10.07
C ASN A 18 17.43 29.40 -8.81
N TRP A 19 16.29 29.87 -8.31
CA TRP A 19 15.57 29.23 -7.20
C TRP A 19 15.05 27.82 -7.54
N GLU A 20 14.44 27.64 -8.72
CA GLU A 20 13.97 26.32 -9.17
C GLU A 20 15.14 25.34 -9.36
N GLN A 21 16.26 25.82 -9.88
CA GLN A 21 17.48 25.02 -10.02
C GLN A 21 18.00 24.53 -8.66
N GLN A 22 18.07 25.41 -7.65
CA GLN A 22 18.44 25.02 -6.28
C GLN A 22 17.50 23.96 -5.69
N CYS A 23 16.20 24.03 -6.01
CA CYS A 23 15.23 23.03 -5.56
C CYS A 23 15.45 21.66 -6.22
N VAL A 24 15.80 21.63 -7.51
CA VAL A 24 16.13 20.38 -8.23
C VAL A 24 17.40 19.76 -7.63
N GLU A 25 18.45 20.57 -7.46
CA GLU A 25 19.73 20.12 -6.88
C GLU A 25 19.53 19.56 -5.47
N ALA A 26 18.69 20.18 -4.64
CA ALA A 26 18.39 19.67 -3.30
C ALA A 26 17.71 18.29 -3.33
N ILE A 27 16.79 18.05 -4.28
CA ILE A 27 16.12 16.74 -4.43
C ILE A 27 17.09 15.68 -4.96
N GLU A 28 18.01 16.06 -5.84
CA GLU A 28 19.01 15.16 -6.41
C GLU A 28 20.14 14.82 -5.43
N ALA A 29 20.47 15.74 -4.52
CA ALA A 29 21.47 15.57 -3.47
C ALA A 29 21.01 14.67 -2.30
N GLU A 30 19.72 14.28 -2.26
CA GLU A 30 19.19 13.36 -1.25
C GLU A 30 19.95 12.02 -1.24
N PRO A 31 20.23 11.44 -0.05
CA PRO A 31 20.90 10.14 0.07
C PRO A 31 20.18 9.02 -0.68
N ASP A 32 20.90 7.98 -1.12
CA ASP A 32 20.26 6.79 -1.69
C ASP A 32 19.57 5.95 -0.60
N TYR A 33 18.29 6.22 -0.36
CA TYR A 33 17.50 5.50 0.64
C TYR A 33 17.07 4.11 0.16
N GLU A 34 17.02 3.86 -1.15
CA GLU A 34 16.69 2.54 -1.71
C GLU A 34 17.84 1.55 -1.44
N GLY A 35 19.08 1.95 -1.76
CA GLY A 35 20.28 1.17 -1.45
C GLY A 35 20.48 0.97 0.06
N GLN A 36 20.25 2.02 0.86
CA GLN A 36 20.29 1.92 2.32
C GLN A 36 19.24 0.95 2.87
N LEU A 37 18.01 0.98 2.34
CA LEU A 37 16.96 0.07 2.78
C LEU A 37 17.30 -1.37 2.44
N HIS A 38 17.83 -1.61 1.24
CA HIS A 38 18.28 -2.94 0.81
C HIS A 38 19.35 -3.48 1.76
N THR A 39 20.43 -2.70 1.95
CA THR A 39 21.55 -3.04 2.83
C THR A 39 21.08 -3.27 4.28
N SER A 40 20.20 -2.39 4.80
CA SER A 40 19.67 -2.52 6.15
C SER A 40 18.81 -3.78 6.32
N LYS A 41 18.03 -4.17 5.30
CA LYS A 41 17.23 -5.40 5.33
C LYS A 41 18.10 -6.65 5.31
N GLU A 42 19.15 -6.68 4.49
CA GLU A 42 20.08 -7.80 4.45
C GLU A 42 20.82 -7.97 5.78
N LEU A 43 21.35 -6.87 6.32
CA LEU A 43 22.02 -6.88 7.63
C LEU A 43 21.07 -7.33 8.74
N TYR A 44 19.85 -6.79 8.77
CA TYR A 44 18.82 -7.18 9.73
C TYR A 44 18.48 -8.68 9.62
N SER A 45 18.26 -9.18 8.41
CA SER A 45 17.94 -10.59 8.17
C SER A 45 19.06 -11.50 8.66
N HIS A 46 20.32 -11.14 8.39
CA HIS A 46 21.47 -11.89 8.87
C HIS A 46 21.58 -11.84 10.40
N GLN A 47 21.44 -10.65 11.00
CA GLN A 47 21.50 -10.46 12.45
C GLN A 47 20.46 -11.29 13.20
N ILE A 48 19.20 -11.26 12.75
CA ILE A 48 18.11 -12.03 13.37
C ILE A 48 18.31 -13.53 13.18
N TRP A 49 18.80 -13.94 12.02
CA TRP A 49 19.13 -15.35 11.79
C TRP A 49 20.22 -15.85 12.75
N THR A 50 21.33 -15.11 12.89
CA THR A 50 22.40 -15.45 13.83
C THR A 50 21.91 -15.40 15.29
N GLY A 51 21.12 -14.39 15.65
CA GLY A 51 20.52 -14.28 16.98
C GLY A 51 19.59 -15.45 17.30
N PHE A 52 18.80 -15.89 16.32
CA PHE A 52 17.97 -17.08 16.43
C PHE A 52 18.82 -18.33 16.67
N GLN A 53 19.86 -18.57 15.86
CA GLN A 53 20.75 -19.73 16.02
C GLN A 53 21.43 -19.74 17.40
N THR A 54 21.89 -18.58 17.86
CA THR A 54 22.53 -18.41 19.17
C THR A 54 21.55 -18.72 20.29
N THR A 55 20.33 -18.21 20.18
CA THR A 55 19.26 -18.42 21.16
C THR A 55 18.84 -19.89 21.21
N ALA A 56 18.61 -20.51 20.05
CA ALA A 56 18.25 -21.91 19.94
C ALA A 56 19.35 -22.82 20.52
N SER A 57 20.62 -22.50 20.27
CA SER A 57 21.77 -23.24 20.82
C SER A 57 21.84 -23.12 22.34
N ALA A 58 21.65 -21.91 22.89
CA ALA A 58 21.64 -21.69 24.34
C ALA A 58 20.49 -22.46 25.04
N ILE A 59 19.31 -22.48 24.42
CA ILE A 59 18.16 -23.25 24.92
C ILE A 59 18.44 -24.76 24.82
N ALA A 60 18.95 -25.25 23.70
CA ALA A 60 19.30 -26.67 23.54
C ALA A 60 20.33 -27.12 24.59
N GLN A 61 21.33 -26.28 24.84
CA GLN A 61 22.35 -26.53 25.86
C GLN A 61 21.75 -26.60 27.27
N LEU A 62 20.80 -25.71 27.61
CA LEU A 62 20.07 -25.75 28.88
C LEU A 62 19.39 -27.11 29.11
N TYR A 63 18.76 -27.69 28.09
CA TYR A 63 18.12 -29.00 28.19
C TYR A 63 19.13 -30.15 28.25
N LYS A 64 20.26 -30.03 27.55
CA LYS A 64 21.34 -31.01 27.57
C LYS A 64 22.03 -31.08 28.94
N ASP A 65 22.30 -29.94 29.57
CA ASP A 65 22.96 -29.89 30.88
C ASP A 65 22.04 -30.37 32.01
N ARG A 66 20.72 -30.25 31.81
CA ARG A 66 19.71 -30.83 32.72
C ARG A 66 19.76 -32.34 32.80
N THR A 67 20.04 -33.03 31.69
CA THR A 67 20.14 -34.50 31.72
C THR A 67 21.44 -34.98 32.36
N GLN A 68 22.43 -34.10 32.51
CA GLN A 68 23.74 -34.40 33.10
C GLN A 68 23.86 -34.02 34.59
N GLY A 69 22.78 -33.51 35.20
CA GLY A 69 22.77 -33.13 36.62
C GLY A 69 23.54 -31.86 36.96
N ALA A 70 23.85 -31.02 35.97
CA ALA A 70 24.55 -29.75 36.17
C ALA A 70 23.65 -28.65 36.76
N SER A 71 24.25 -27.62 37.37
CA SER A 71 23.52 -26.43 37.82
C SER A 71 22.91 -25.69 36.63
N LEU A 72 21.58 -25.56 36.62
CA LEU A 72 20.83 -24.98 35.50
C LEU A 72 20.75 -23.46 35.53
N TRP A 73 21.13 -22.83 36.63
CA TRP A 73 20.94 -21.40 36.78
C TRP A 73 21.74 -20.59 35.75
N ILE A 74 23.02 -20.92 35.56
CA ILE A 74 23.88 -20.22 34.61
C ILE A 74 23.43 -20.46 33.14
N PRO A 75 23.20 -21.71 32.68
CA PRO A 75 22.65 -21.95 31.34
C PRO A 75 21.28 -21.27 31.12
N PHE A 76 20.44 -21.21 32.15
CA PHE A 76 19.14 -20.55 32.08
C PHE A 76 19.30 -19.04 31.89
N GLN A 77 20.16 -18.39 32.68
CA GLN A 77 20.46 -16.98 32.55
C GLN A 77 21.01 -16.65 31.16
N THR A 78 21.91 -17.47 30.63
CA THR A 78 22.44 -17.31 29.28
C THR A 78 21.34 -17.42 28.23
N ALA A 79 20.49 -18.45 28.29
CA ALA A 79 19.38 -18.62 27.35
C ALA A 79 18.36 -17.47 27.44
N ALA A 80 17.99 -17.03 28.64
CA ALA A 80 17.08 -15.90 28.82
C ALA A 80 17.69 -14.58 28.29
N GLY A 81 19.00 -14.40 28.48
CA GLY A 81 19.75 -13.27 27.94
C GLY A 81 19.72 -13.23 26.41
N THR A 82 19.99 -14.36 25.74
CA THR A 82 19.98 -14.43 24.28
C THR A 82 18.58 -14.21 23.70
N VAL A 83 17.52 -14.76 24.32
CA VAL A 83 16.12 -14.47 23.96
C VAL A 83 15.82 -12.97 24.07
N THR A 84 16.24 -12.34 25.16
CA THR A 84 15.99 -10.90 25.39
C THR A 84 16.70 -10.04 24.34
N SER A 85 17.96 -10.35 24.03
CA SER A 85 18.70 -9.65 22.96
C SER A 85 18.06 -9.87 21.60
N LEU A 86 17.68 -11.10 21.24
CA LEU A 86 17.00 -11.40 19.99
C LEU A 86 15.70 -10.59 19.82
N TYR A 87 14.90 -10.48 20.89
CA TYR A 87 13.68 -9.66 20.85
C TYR A 87 13.99 -8.18 20.62
N LYS A 88 14.95 -7.62 21.36
CA LYS A 88 15.36 -6.21 21.22
C LYS A 88 15.86 -5.91 19.81
N ASP A 89 16.78 -6.73 19.32
CA ASP A 89 17.37 -6.61 17.98
C ASP A 89 16.28 -6.72 16.90
N SER A 90 15.28 -7.59 17.09
CA SER A 90 14.14 -7.71 16.18
C SER A 90 13.31 -6.44 16.10
N VAL A 91 12.90 -5.90 17.25
CA VAL A 91 12.08 -4.68 17.30
C VAL A 91 12.84 -3.48 16.74
N GLU A 92 14.12 -3.34 17.11
CA GLU A 92 14.95 -2.24 16.65
C GLU A 92 15.22 -2.31 15.15
N GLY A 93 15.53 -3.49 14.63
CA GLY A 93 15.77 -3.70 13.21
C GLY A 93 14.54 -3.46 12.36
N MET A 94 13.35 -3.91 12.80
CA MET A 94 12.08 -3.59 12.12
C MET A 94 11.82 -2.08 12.09
N ARG A 95 12.01 -1.38 13.22
CA ARG A 95 11.81 0.07 13.30
C ARG A 95 12.76 0.80 12.34
N ARG A 96 14.04 0.46 12.37
CA ARG A 96 15.06 1.04 11.47
C ARG A 96 14.68 0.87 10.00
N CYS A 97 14.30 -0.34 9.60
CA CYS A 97 13.87 -0.60 8.22
C CYS A 97 12.61 0.20 7.84
N SER A 98 11.66 0.35 8.79
CA SER A 98 10.45 1.15 8.57
C SER A 98 10.77 2.64 8.37
N ASP A 99 11.67 3.20 9.18
CA ASP A 99 12.05 4.61 9.12
C ASP A 99 12.74 4.93 7.78
N ILE A 100 13.69 4.08 7.35
CA ILE A 100 14.35 4.21 6.04
C ILE A 100 13.34 4.02 4.91
N GLY A 101 12.41 3.06 5.05
CA GLY A 101 11.37 2.82 4.04
C GLY A 101 10.43 4.02 3.85
N ALA A 102 10.09 4.73 4.94
CA ALA A 102 9.32 5.96 4.85
C ALA A 102 10.07 7.07 4.11
N GLU A 103 11.37 7.20 4.36
CA GLU A 103 12.21 8.18 3.67
C GLU A 103 12.42 7.85 2.19
N MET A 104 12.69 6.58 1.87
CA MET A 104 12.73 6.11 0.48
C MET A 104 11.43 6.44 -0.27
N GLY A 105 10.27 6.25 0.38
CA GLY A 105 8.98 6.61 -0.19
C GLY A 105 8.81 8.12 -0.43
N ARG A 106 9.30 8.96 0.49
CA ARG A 106 9.34 10.43 0.31
C ARG A 106 10.26 10.81 -0.85
N GLN A 107 11.47 10.29 -0.86
CA GLN A 107 12.46 10.56 -1.91
C GLN A 107 11.93 10.16 -3.29
N LYS A 108 11.36 8.96 -3.43
CA LYS A 108 10.79 8.49 -4.69
C LYS A 108 9.66 9.40 -5.17
N ARG A 109 8.74 9.77 -4.28
CA ARG A 109 7.67 10.74 -4.59
C ARG A 109 8.24 12.07 -5.06
N SER A 110 9.21 12.63 -4.33
CA SER A 110 9.83 13.91 -4.66
C SER A 110 10.50 13.87 -6.04
N LYS A 111 11.23 12.80 -6.35
CA LYS A 111 11.84 12.59 -7.66
C LYS A 111 10.80 12.46 -8.78
N GLU A 112 9.71 11.71 -8.57
CA GLU A 112 8.63 11.57 -9.55
C GLU A 112 7.92 12.91 -9.83
N ILE A 113 7.62 13.69 -8.79
CA ILE A 113 6.98 15.01 -8.92
C ILE A 113 7.94 15.99 -9.60
N MET A 114 9.21 16.01 -9.22
CA MET A 114 10.24 16.85 -9.85
C MET A 114 10.36 16.53 -11.34
N ASN A 115 10.47 15.25 -11.70
CA ASN A 115 10.51 14.80 -13.09
C ASN A 115 9.24 15.15 -13.87
N TRP A 116 8.06 15.14 -13.23
CA TRP A 116 6.83 15.63 -13.85
C TRP A 116 6.85 17.15 -14.06
N ALA A 117 7.30 17.92 -13.07
CA ALA A 117 7.36 19.38 -13.14
C ALA A 117 8.32 19.87 -14.24
N ARG A 118 9.40 19.12 -14.50
CA ARG A 118 10.35 19.39 -15.60
C ARG A 118 9.77 19.17 -16.99
N LYS A 119 8.60 18.52 -17.15
CA LYS A 119 8.00 18.27 -18.47
C LYS A 119 7.38 19.53 -19.08
N LYS A 120 7.51 19.70 -20.40
CA LYS A 120 6.87 20.78 -21.17
C LYS A 120 5.35 20.84 -20.99
N ARG A 121 4.69 19.68 -20.82
CA ARG A 121 3.25 19.58 -20.49
C ARG A 121 3.08 19.09 -19.06
N ARG A 122 3.02 20.04 -18.13
CA ARG A 122 2.93 19.84 -16.68
C ARG A 122 1.55 20.17 -16.10
N THR A 123 0.48 20.06 -16.88
CA THR A 123 -0.88 20.27 -16.36
C THR A 123 -1.56 18.93 -16.10
N ILE A 124 -2.12 18.76 -14.89
CA ILE A 124 -2.96 17.63 -14.52
C ILE A 124 -4.38 18.17 -14.31
N ARG A 125 -5.38 17.53 -14.90
CA ARG A 125 -6.78 17.91 -14.70
C ARG A 125 -7.26 17.50 -13.32
N ARG A 126 -8.18 18.26 -12.73
CA ARG A 126 -8.71 18.00 -11.38
C ARG A 126 -9.31 16.59 -11.30
N GLU A 127 -10.12 16.23 -12.29
CA GLU A 127 -10.80 14.94 -12.36
C GLU A 127 -9.82 13.77 -12.47
N ASP A 128 -8.73 13.94 -13.21
CA ASP A 128 -7.66 12.93 -13.35
C ASP A 128 -6.89 12.76 -12.04
N LEU A 129 -6.55 13.86 -11.36
CA LEU A 129 -5.87 13.83 -10.06
C LEU A 129 -6.72 13.16 -8.99
N LEU A 130 -8.00 13.50 -8.90
CA LEU A 130 -8.92 12.90 -7.93
C LEU A 130 -9.12 11.40 -8.20
N ALA A 131 -9.23 10.99 -9.46
CA ALA A 131 -9.32 9.58 -9.82
C ALA A 131 -8.04 8.83 -9.41
N TYR A 132 -6.87 9.39 -9.72
CA TYR A 132 -5.57 8.82 -9.35
C TYR A 132 -5.42 8.64 -7.83
N LEU A 133 -5.69 9.69 -7.05
CA LEU A 133 -5.59 9.64 -5.58
C LEU A 133 -6.59 8.66 -4.94
N ALA A 134 -7.75 8.47 -5.58
CA ALA A 134 -8.76 7.52 -5.12
C ALA A 134 -8.54 6.09 -5.63
N GLY A 135 -7.51 5.82 -6.44
CA GLY A 135 -7.29 4.51 -7.07
C GLY A 135 -8.37 4.12 -8.08
N LYS A 136 -9.07 5.10 -8.65
CA LYS A 136 -10.17 4.91 -9.63
C LYS A 136 -9.63 5.06 -11.05
N PRO A 137 -10.26 4.39 -12.05
CA PRO A 137 -9.90 4.62 -13.45
C PRO A 137 -10.11 6.09 -13.84
N PRO A 138 -9.36 6.61 -14.83
CA PRO A 138 -9.52 7.98 -15.28
C PRO A 138 -10.93 8.22 -15.80
N PRO A 139 -11.48 9.43 -15.61
CA PRO A 139 -12.83 9.77 -16.03
C PRO A 139 -12.98 9.56 -17.54
N PRO A 140 -14.15 9.06 -18.01
CA PRO A 140 -14.44 8.94 -19.43
C PRO A 140 -14.24 10.30 -20.08
N ARG A 141 -13.27 10.39 -21.00
CA ARG A 141 -13.08 11.61 -21.76
C ARG A 141 -14.32 11.78 -22.63
N PRO A 142 -15.03 12.92 -22.58
CA PRO A 142 -16.04 13.18 -23.58
C PRO A 142 -15.29 13.11 -24.91
N HIS A 143 -15.68 12.15 -25.75
CA HIS A 143 -15.20 12.12 -27.12
C HIS A 143 -15.48 13.51 -27.66
N SER A 144 -14.41 14.27 -27.94
CA SER A 144 -14.56 15.45 -28.78
C SER A 144 -15.15 14.89 -30.05
N HIS A 145 -16.46 15.07 -30.23
CA HIS A 145 -17.15 14.80 -31.46
C HIS A 145 -16.49 15.72 -32.48
N ARG A 146 -15.39 15.26 -33.05
CA ARG A 146 -14.81 15.79 -34.28
C ARG A 146 -15.66 15.36 -35.47
N SER A 147 -16.97 15.39 -35.27
CA SER A 147 -18.01 15.36 -36.26
C SER A 147 -18.50 16.80 -36.36
N SER A 148 -17.62 17.71 -36.79
CA SER A 148 -18.08 18.99 -37.33
C SER A 148 -18.91 18.63 -38.56
N PRO A 149 -20.24 18.84 -38.57
CA PRO A 149 -21.01 18.70 -39.79
C PRO A 149 -20.60 19.87 -40.67
N LYS A 150 -20.00 19.60 -41.84
CA LYS A 150 -19.83 20.61 -42.88
C LYS A 150 -21.16 21.35 -43.06
N PRO A 151 -21.22 22.69 -42.96
CA PRO A 151 -22.44 23.41 -43.27
C PRO A 151 -22.66 23.30 -44.78
N ARG A 152 -23.57 22.42 -45.18
CA ARG A 152 -24.09 22.43 -46.55
C ARG A 152 -24.97 23.67 -46.65
N MET A 153 -24.47 24.70 -47.32
CA MET A 153 -25.28 25.86 -47.71
C MET A 153 -26.48 25.36 -48.51
N MET A 154 -27.67 25.44 -47.92
CA MET A 154 -28.94 25.39 -48.64
C MET A 154 -29.54 26.79 -48.53
N VAL A 155 -29.53 27.47 -49.66
CA VAL A 155 -30.09 28.80 -49.89
C VAL A 155 -31.60 28.70 -50.04
N CYS A 156 -32.29 29.57 -49.29
CA CYS A 156 -33.63 30.14 -49.46
C CYS A 156 -34.89 29.24 -49.55
N GLY A 157 -35.84 29.55 -48.67
CA GLY A 157 -37.26 29.21 -48.77
C GLY A 157 -38.01 29.57 -47.49
N SER A 158 -38.60 30.78 -47.46
CA SER A 158 -39.24 31.51 -46.34
C SER A 158 -40.43 30.83 -45.62
N PRO A 159 -40.89 31.36 -44.46
CA PRO A 159 -41.76 30.71 -43.45
C PRO A 159 -43.26 31.07 -43.65
N PRO A 160 -44.23 30.60 -42.81
CA PRO A 160 -44.54 31.30 -41.53
C PRO A 160 -45.24 30.48 -40.39
N SER A 161 -45.25 31.11 -39.20
CA SER A 161 -46.37 31.24 -38.24
C SER A 161 -46.67 30.20 -37.13
N GLN A 162 -46.68 30.74 -35.89
CA GLN A 162 -47.61 30.52 -34.76
C GLN A 162 -47.43 29.20 -33.98
N SER A 163 -47.28 29.15 -32.65
CA SER A 163 -47.98 29.88 -31.57
C SER A 163 -47.27 29.59 -30.20
N PRO A 164 -47.82 29.88 -28.99
CA PRO A 164 -47.14 30.66 -27.96
C PRO A 164 -46.61 29.84 -26.76
N THR A 165 -45.90 30.56 -25.88
CA THR A 165 -45.42 30.16 -24.56
C THR A 165 -46.53 29.68 -23.61
N PRO A 166 -46.13 29.02 -22.52
CA PRO A 166 -46.45 29.62 -21.23
C PRO A 166 -45.23 29.76 -20.32
N SER A 167 -45.16 30.93 -19.70
CA SER A 167 -44.38 31.24 -18.50
C SER A 167 -45.25 30.98 -17.27
N MET A 168 -44.64 31.16 -16.09
CA MET A 168 -45.17 31.09 -14.72
C MET A 168 -45.04 29.68 -14.10
N VAL A 169 -44.61 29.50 -12.85
CA VAL A 169 -44.88 30.31 -11.65
C VAL A 169 -43.72 30.15 -10.65
N VAL A 170 -43.22 31.28 -10.15
CA VAL A 170 -42.51 31.40 -8.86
C VAL A 170 -43.53 31.60 -7.76
N SER A 171 -43.28 30.99 -6.59
CA SER A 171 -43.74 31.34 -5.21
C SER A 171 -44.42 30.16 -4.49
N PRO A 172 -44.51 30.12 -3.15
CA PRO A 172 -43.68 30.73 -2.09
C PRO A 172 -43.31 29.71 -0.97
N ALA A 173 -42.38 30.08 -0.07
CA ALA A 173 -42.34 29.52 1.28
C ALA A 173 -43.57 30.03 2.07
N PRO A 174 -44.09 29.35 3.12
CA PRO A 174 -43.48 29.53 4.45
C PRO A 174 -43.73 28.43 5.52
N THR A 175 -43.08 28.68 6.67
CA THR A 175 -43.39 28.30 8.06
C THR A 175 -43.11 26.89 8.61
N SER A 176 -42.11 26.87 9.50
CA SER A 176 -42.18 26.38 10.89
C SER A 176 -42.60 24.95 11.19
N GLY A 177 -41.65 24.16 11.67
CA GLY A 177 -41.94 22.94 12.43
C GLY A 177 -40.75 21.98 12.46
N ASN A 178 -39.91 22.12 13.47
CA ASN A 178 -39.05 21.09 14.07
C ASN A 178 -39.01 19.72 13.34
N ASP A 179 -38.00 19.48 12.50
CA ASP A 179 -37.52 18.11 12.30
C ASP A 179 -36.05 18.08 11.86
N GLY A 180 -35.35 17.07 12.36
CA GLY A 180 -33.90 16.93 12.27
C GLY A 180 -33.42 16.80 10.83
N ASP A 181 -32.36 17.54 10.54
CA ASP A 181 -31.63 17.53 9.27
C ASP A 181 -31.25 16.08 8.87
N PRO A 182 -31.88 15.49 7.83
CA PRO A 182 -31.61 14.10 7.43
C PRO A 182 -30.18 13.92 6.93
N GLU A 183 -29.51 15.00 6.54
CA GLU A 183 -28.11 15.01 6.08
C GLU A 183 -27.12 14.82 7.24
N LEU A 184 -27.53 15.16 8.47
CA LEU A 184 -26.70 15.00 9.67
C LEU A 184 -26.86 13.64 10.34
N HIS A 185 -27.82 12.81 9.92
CA HIS A 185 -28.09 11.52 10.55
C HIS A 185 -26.90 10.55 10.38
N THR A 186 -26.33 10.50 9.18
CA THR A 186 -25.12 9.71 8.87
C THR A 186 -23.90 10.21 9.64
N PHE A 187 -23.78 11.53 9.83
CA PHE A 187 -22.69 12.12 10.62
C PHE A 187 -22.82 11.80 12.12
N ARG A 188 -24.04 11.85 12.67
CA ARG A 188 -24.31 11.49 14.06
C ARG A 188 -24.00 10.01 14.33
N GLU A 189 -24.36 9.13 13.40
CA GLU A 189 -24.05 7.70 13.49
C GLU A 189 -22.54 7.42 13.42
N ALA A 190 -21.80 8.10 12.54
CA ALA A 190 -20.35 7.96 12.42
C ALA A 190 -19.60 8.45 13.68
N ILE A 191 -20.07 9.51 14.33
CA ILE A 191 -19.48 10.01 15.58
C ILE A 191 -19.81 9.09 16.76
N ALA A 192 -21.01 8.50 16.81
CA ALA A 192 -21.39 7.54 17.84
C ALA A 192 -20.53 6.26 17.80
N LEU A 193 -20.08 5.83 16.62
CA LEU A 193 -19.13 4.71 16.45
C LEU A 193 -17.68 5.08 16.79
N SER A 194 -17.37 6.37 16.84
CA SER A 194 -16.03 6.90 17.10
C SER A 194 -15.74 7.07 18.60
N GLY A 195 -16.76 7.42 19.40
CA GLY A 195 -16.62 7.82 20.80
C GLY A 195 -16.58 6.68 21.82
N SER A 196 -15.58 5.79 21.79
CA SER A 196 -15.02 5.17 23.01
C SER A 196 -13.76 4.33 22.68
N PRO A 197 -12.55 4.79 23.07
CA PRO A 197 -11.30 4.07 22.80
C PRO A 197 -11.03 2.90 23.77
N ILE A 198 -11.87 2.69 24.81
CA ILE A 198 -11.65 1.66 25.84
C ILE A 198 -12.43 0.37 25.59
N SER A 199 -13.54 0.40 24.83
CA SER A 199 -14.35 -0.81 24.59
C SER A 199 -13.90 -1.66 23.40
N ARG A 200 -13.18 -1.08 22.42
CA ARG A 200 -12.79 -1.79 21.17
C ARG A 200 -11.65 -2.80 21.33
N ARG A 201 -10.89 -2.74 22.43
CA ARG A 201 -9.82 -3.73 22.72
C ARG A 201 -10.32 -4.99 23.42
N ALA A 202 -11.37 -4.90 24.24
CA ALA A 202 -11.87 -6.03 25.00
C ALA A 202 -12.69 -7.01 24.12
N GLY A 203 -13.61 -6.51 23.29
CA GLY A 203 -14.49 -7.36 22.48
C GLY A 203 -13.78 -8.15 21.37
N ARG A 204 -12.76 -7.55 20.73
CA ARG A 204 -12.02 -8.19 19.63
C ARG A 204 -11.19 -9.39 20.06
N GLN A 205 -10.69 -9.42 21.29
CA GLN A 205 -9.98 -10.60 21.80
C GLN A 205 -10.95 -11.73 22.10
N THR A 206 -12.09 -11.45 22.73
CA THR A 206 -13.09 -12.47 23.06
C THR A 206 -13.69 -13.11 21.80
N GLU A 207 -13.96 -12.32 20.75
CA GLU A 207 -14.45 -12.82 19.46
C GLU A 207 -13.40 -13.66 18.72
N LEU A 208 -12.12 -13.26 18.75
CA LEU A 208 -11.04 -14.03 18.13
C LEU A 208 -10.81 -15.36 18.86
N SER A 209 -10.80 -15.36 20.18
CA SER A 209 -10.67 -16.58 20.99
C SER A 209 -11.84 -17.53 20.76
N ALA A 210 -13.08 -17.02 20.72
CA ALA A 210 -14.27 -17.82 20.42
C ALA A 210 -14.23 -18.41 19.01
N PHE A 211 -13.80 -17.62 18.02
CA PHE A 211 -13.63 -18.07 16.63
C PHE A 211 -12.60 -19.21 16.55
N ILE A 212 -11.40 -19.04 17.12
CA ILE A 212 -10.33 -20.06 17.12
C ILE A 212 -10.80 -21.35 17.81
N SER A 213 -11.43 -21.25 18.99
CA SER A 213 -11.94 -22.43 19.70
C SER A 213 -13.04 -23.14 18.91
N SER A 214 -13.93 -22.40 18.25
CA SER A 214 -14.99 -22.98 17.40
C SER A 214 -14.42 -23.68 16.16
N GLU A 215 -13.32 -23.17 15.61
CA GLU A 215 -12.70 -23.71 14.40
C GLU A 215 -11.90 -24.99 14.69
N PHE A 216 -11.17 -25.02 15.80
CA PHE A 216 -10.54 -26.26 16.29
C PHE A 216 -11.59 -27.35 16.56
N ALA A 217 -12.71 -27.01 17.20
CA ALA A 217 -13.78 -27.97 17.49
C ALA A 217 -14.42 -28.56 16.22
N ARG A 218 -14.53 -27.78 15.14
CA ARG A 218 -15.08 -28.23 13.86
C ARG A 218 -14.16 -29.20 13.12
N HIS A 219 -12.84 -29.06 13.27
CA HIS A 219 -11.86 -29.85 12.52
C HIS A 219 -11.36 -31.14 13.19
N HIS A 220 -11.78 -31.45 14.42
CA HIS A 220 -11.31 -32.62 15.17
C HIS A 220 -12.01 -33.97 14.88
N LYS A 221 -12.89 -34.07 13.87
CA LYS A 221 -13.63 -35.32 13.58
C LYS A 221 -13.41 -35.90 12.20
N ARG A 222 -12.16 -36.09 11.77
CA ARG A 222 -11.84 -37.11 10.77
C ARG A 222 -10.59 -37.88 11.20
N PRO A 223 -10.67 -39.21 11.40
CA PRO A 223 -9.46 -40.01 11.53
C PRO A 223 -8.68 -39.94 10.21
N ALA A 224 -7.38 -39.75 10.32
CA ALA A 224 -6.47 -39.80 9.18
C ALA A 224 -6.57 -41.18 8.51
N SER A 225 -6.91 -41.20 7.22
CA SER A 225 -6.85 -42.39 6.38
C SER A 225 -6.65 -41.95 4.93
N HIS A 226 -5.42 -42.05 4.44
CA HIS A 226 -5.00 -43.15 3.58
C HIS A 226 -3.55 -42.91 3.16
N ASP A 227 -2.74 -43.96 3.31
CA ASP A 227 -1.36 -44.10 2.83
C ASP A 227 -1.11 -43.48 1.46
N VAL A 228 -0.01 -42.73 1.36
CA VAL A 228 0.63 -42.42 0.08
C VAL A 228 1.73 -43.46 -0.10
N ASP A 229 1.47 -44.45 -0.95
CA ASP A 229 2.44 -45.48 -1.34
C ASP A 229 3.65 -44.81 -2.03
N MET A 230 4.81 -44.87 -1.36
CA MET A 230 6.09 -44.32 -1.85
C MET A 230 6.80 -45.34 -2.75
N GLY A 231 6.07 -45.88 -3.73
CA GLY A 231 6.60 -46.79 -4.74
C GLY A 231 7.45 -46.05 -5.76
N SER A 232 8.77 -46.11 -5.61
CA SER A 232 9.73 -45.61 -6.61
C SER A 232 9.70 -46.47 -7.88
N PRO A 233 9.54 -45.90 -9.09
CA PRO A 233 9.66 -46.67 -10.32
C PRO A 233 11.13 -46.97 -10.62
N THR A 234 11.61 -48.13 -10.15
CA THR A 234 12.77 -48.79 -10.76
C THR A 234 12.27 -49.99 -11.55
N HIS A 235 12.44 -49.97 -12.87
CA HIS A 235 13.00 -51.12 -13.58
C HIS A 235 13.33 -50.79 -15.04
N LYS A 236 14.56 -51.13 -15.40
CA LYS A 236 15.13 -51.14 -16.74
C LYS A 236 14.42 -52.16 -17.65
N ARG A 237 14.38 -51.90 -18.96
CA ARG A 237 14.95 -52.81 -19.98
C ARG A 237 15.12 -52.14 -21.36
N PRO A 238 16.20 -52.48 -22.10
CA PRO A 238 16.50 -51.96 -23.44
C PRO A 238 15.93 -52.86 -24.54
N ARG A 239 15.85 -52.36 -25.78
CA ARG A 239 16.12 -53.13 -27.01
C ARG A 239 16.21 -52.23 -28.25
N PHE A 240 17.24 -52.51 -29.04
CA PHE A 240 17.47 -52.13 -30.43
C PHE A 240 16.24 -52.40 -31.32
N MET A 241 15.89 -51.47 -32.21
CA MET A 241 16.27 -51.43 -33.63
C MET A 241 15.98 -50.04 -34.20
#